data_AF-A0A848HRR3-F1
#
_entry.id   AF-A0A848HRR3-F1
#
_cell.length_a   1.000
_cell.length_b   1.000
_cell.length_c   1.000
_cell.angle_alpha   90.00
_cell.angle_beta   90.00
_cell.angle_gamma   90.00
#
_symmetry.space_group_name_H-M   'P 1'
#
loop_
_entity.id
_entity.type
_entity.pdbx_description
1 polymer ?
#
loop_
_entity_poly.entity_id
_entity_poly.type
_entity_poly.pdbx_seq_one_letter_code
_entity_poly.pdbx_strand_id
1 'polypeptide(L)'
;MSEVSTVRLYLLRAMYLLISVGLAFNIWPLIIAPPTLVANANTVVWSLLGGLALVSLFGLRYPLQMLPLLIFELVWKVIWVVAFALPMWMGPGLDAYAAETLFACGMGVVLVPLVLPWGYIVRHYIKAPSTPWGKVGSGPVGSHAA
;
A
#
# COMPACT_ATOMS: atom_id res chain seq x y z
N MET A 1 -11.83 16.83 -17.64
CA MET A 1 -12.95 15.97 -17.18
C MET A 1 -12.34 14.76 -16.50
N SER A 2 -12.64 14.54 -15.21
CA SER A 2 -11.89 13.66 -14.31
C SER A 2 -11.72 12.25 -14.88
N GLU A 3 -10.48 11.85 -15.19
CA GLU A 3 -10.13 10.49 -15.67
C GLU A 3 -10.55 9.36 -14.69
N VAL A 4 -10.98 9.72 -13.48
CA VAL A 4 -11.40 8.81 -12.42
C VAL A 4 -12.75 9.28 -11.85
N SER A 5 -13.72 8.36 -11.77
CA SER A 5 -15.05 8.64 -11.19
C SER A 5 -14.95 9.10 -9.73
N THR A 6 -15.78 10.06 -9.33
CA THR A 6 -15.88 10.58 -7.96
C THR A 6 -16.10 9.45 -6.94
N VAL A 7 -16.89 8.43 -7.31
CA VAL A 7 -17.14 7.24 -6.48
C VAL A 7 -15.83 6.53 -6.15
N ARG A 8 -14.94 6.39 -7.13
CA ARG A 8 -13.65 5.72 -6.96
C ARG A 8 -12.70 6.49 -6.06
N LEU A 9 -12.75 7.83 -6.10
CA LEU A 9 -11.99 8.66 -5.16
C LEU A 9 -12.48 8.47 -3.72
N TYR A 10 -13.79 8.36 -3.51
CA TYR A 10 -14.34 8.05 -2.18
C TYR A 10 -13.97 6.64 -1.73
N LEU A 11 -14.03 5.64 -2.61
CA LEU A 11 -13.60 4.28 -2.29
C LEU A 11 -12.12 4.22 -1.92
N LEU A 12 -11.25 4.94 -2.65
CA LEU A 12 -9.83 5.05 -2.32
C LEU A 12 -9.62 5.64 -0.92
N ARG A 13 -10.29 6.75 -0.61
CA ARG A 13 -10.24 7.36 0.74
C ARG A 13 -10.76 6.41 1.81
N ALA A 14 -11.85 5.70 1.54
CA ALA A 14 -12.39 4.70 2.46
C ALA A 14 -11.37 3.57 2.71
N MET A 15 -10.66 3.11 1.68
CA MET A 15 -9.60 2.11 1.84
C MET A 15 -8.41 2.63 2.66
N TYR A 16 -7.95 3.86 2.41
CA TYR A 16 -6.89 4.46 3.24
C TYR A 16 -7.33 4.61 4.69
N LEU A 17 -8.58 5.00 4.92
CA LEU A 17 -9.14 5.09 6.26
C LEU A 17 -9.22 3.72 6.94
N LEU A 18 -9.72 2.71 6.22
CA LEU A 18 -9.82 1.34 6.70
C LEU A 18 -8.46 0.78 7.11
N ILE A 19 -7.42 1.00 6.28
CA ILE A 19 -6.05 0.57 6.57
C ILE A 19 -5.52 1.32 7.80
N SER A 20 -5.64 2.65 7.84
CA SER A 20 -5.15 3.45 8.94
C SER A 20 -5.79 3.05 10.27
N VAL A 21 -7.11 2.96 10.29
CA VAL A 21 -7.89 2.61 11.48
C VAL A 21 -7.65 1.15 11.88
N GLY A 22 -7.67 0.23 10.93
CA GLY A 22 -7.40 -1.19 11.18
C GLY A 22 -6.02 -1.40 11.81
N LEU A 23 -4.99 -0.77 11.27
CA LEU A 23 -3.63 -0.86 11.84
C LEU A 23 -3.48 -0.07 13.14
N ALA A 24 -4.19 1.04 13.32
CA ALA A 24 -4.21 1.79 14.58
C ALA A 24 -4.82 0.97 15.74
N PHE A 25 -5.81 0.13 15.48
CA PHE A 25 -6.38 -0.71 16.54
C PHE A 25 -5.60 -2.01 16.77
N ASN A 26 -5.00 -2.60 15.72
CA ASN A 26 -4.37 -3.91 15.83
C ASN A 26 -2.85 -3.85 16.08
N ILE A 27 -2.15 -2.83 15.55
CA ILE A 27 -0.69 -2.76 15.60
C ILE A 27 -0.19 -1.71 16.59
N TRP A 28 -0.81 -0.54 16.64
CA TRP A 28 -0.34 0.54 17.52
C TRP A 28 -0.33 0.20 19.02
N PRO A 29 -1.27 -0.60 19.58
CA PRO A 29 -1.16 -1.06 20.97
C PRO A 29 0.13 -1.87 21.21
N LEU A 30 0.54 -2.69 20.24
CA LEU A 30 1.78 -3.48 20.30
C LEU A 30 3.04 -2.62 20.22
N ILE A 31 2.93 -1.40 19.69
CA ILE A 31 4.04 -0.42 19.65
C ILE A 31 4.10 0.39 20.94
N ILE A 32 2.95 0.87 21.44
CA ILE A 32 2.87 1.73 22.63
C ILE A 32 3.16 0.93 23.91
N ALA A 33 2.62 -0.28 24.01
CA ALA A 33 2.79 -1.19 25.13
C ALA A 33 3.35 -2.53 24.62
N PRO A 34 4.63 -2.57 24.22
CA PRO A 34 5.19 -3.75 23.60
C PRO A 34 5.30 -4.92 24.60
N PRO A 35 4.92 -6.15 24.21
CA PRO A 35 5.04 -7.32 25.09
C PRO A 35 6.49 -7.76 25.32
N THR A 36 7.43 -7.23 24.54
CA THR A 36 8.86 -7.49 24.67
C THR A 36 9.66 -6.24 24.35
N LEU A 37 10.72 -5.99 25.12
CA LEU A 37 11.63 -4.86 24.94
C LEU A 37 12.88 -5.24 24.12
N VAL A 38 12.94 -6.47 23.61
CA VAL A 38 14.06 -6.97 22.82
C VAL A 38 13.72 -6.92 21.33
N ALA A 39 14.67 -6.40 20.53
CA ALA A 39 14.53 -6.34 19.08
C ALA A 39 14.37 -7.75 18.48
N ASN A 40 13.32 -7.94 17.67
CA ASN A 40 13.04 -9.16 16.93
C ASN A 40 12.25 -8.84 15.64
N ALA A 41 12.00 -9.87 14.82
CA ALA A 41 11.27 -9.69 13.56
C ALA A 41 9.90 -9.02 13.75
N ASN A 42 9.16 -9.34 14.81
CA ASN A 42 7.85 -8.75 15.09
C ASN A 42 7.97 -7.26 15.41
N THR A 43 8.97 -6.83 16.17
CA THR A 43 9.17 -5.39 16.47
C THR A 43 9.41 -4.57 15.19
N VAL A 44 10.10 -5.16 14.20
CA VAL A 44 10.31 -4.55 12.89
C VAL A 44 9.00 -4.51 12.09
N VAL A 45 8.25 -5.61 12.05
CA VAL A 45 6.96 -5.69 11.35
C VAL A 45 5.94 -4.70 11.93
N TRP A 46 5.82 -4.62 13.26
CA TRP A 46 4.92 -3.67 13.90
C TRP A 46 5.31 -2.23 13.58
N SER A 47 6.61 -1.90 13.59
CA SER A 47 7.08 -0.57 13.22
C SER A 47 6.76 -0.22 11.76
N LEU A 48 6.97 -1.17 10.83
CA LEU A 48 6.64 -0.99 9.41
C LEU A 48 5.13 -0.80 9.20
N LEU A 49 4.31 -1.63 9.82
CA LEU A 49 2.84 -1.54 9.73
C LEU A 49 2.29 -0.30 10.44
N GLY A 50 2.87 0.08 11.58
CA GLY A 50 2.54 1.33 12.28
C GLY A 50 2.87 2.56 11.44
N GLY A 51 4.02 2.55 10.76
CA GLY A 51 4.39 3.57 9.79
C GLY A 51 3.43 3.61 8.59
N LEU A 52 3.06 2.45 8.04
CA LEU A 52 2.05 2.34 6.98
C LEU A 52 0.71 2.96 7.42
N ALA A 53 0.29 2.76 8.67
CA ALA A 53 -0.93 3.35 9.23
C ALA A 53 -0.87 4.89 9.21
N LEU A 54 0.26 5.49 9.59
CA LEU A 54 0.45 6.94 9.55
C LEU A 54 0.48 7.47 8.11
N VAL A 55 1.24 6.82 7.23
CA VAL A 55 1.38 7.24 5.84
C VAL A 55 0.04 7.14 5.10
N SER A 56 -0.80 6.17 5.46
CA SER A 56 -2.14 6.02 4.89
C SER A 56 -3.07 7.21 5.21
N LEU A 57 -2.85 7.95 6.30
CA LEU A 57 -3.60 9.19 6.58
C LEU A 57 -3.40 10.25 5.50
N PHE A 58 -2.19 10.35 4.93
CA PHE A 58 -1.93 11.25 3.79
C PHE A 58 -2.70 10.82 2.54
N GLY A 59 -3.01 9.53 2.40
CA GLY A 59 -3.87 8.99 1.34
C GLY A 59 -5.31 9.53 1.40
N LEU A 60 -5.79 9.98 2.55
CA LEU A 60 -7.10 10.64 2.66
C LEU A 60 -7.13 11.98 1.91
N ARG A 61 -6.03 12.74 2.01
CA ARG A 61 -5.88 14.04 1.35
C ARG A 61 -5.47 13.90 -0.11
N TYR A 62 -4.55 12.99 -0.43
CA TYR A 62 -3.98 12.81 -1.76
C TYR A 62 -4.15 11.37 -2.30
N PRO A 63 -5.39 10.87 -2.50
CA PRO A 63 -5.66 9.45 -2.75
C PRO A 63 -5.03 8.89 -4.03
N LEU A 64 -4.91 9.71 -5.09
CA LEU A 64 -4.31 9.29 -6.37
C LEU A 64 -2.78 9.31 -6.34
N GLN A 65 -2.17 10.27 -5.64
CA GLN A 65 -0.71 10.36 -5.53
C GLN A 65 -0.15 9.24 -4.64
N MET A 66 -0.94 8.80 -3.66
CA MET A 66 -0.57 7.76 -2.70
C MET A 66 -0.91 6.34 -3.17
N LEU A 67 -1.35 6.15 -4.43
CA LEU A 67 -1.59 4.82 -5.00
C LEU A 67 -0.43 3.82 -4.84
N PRO A 68 0.85 4.23 -4.90
CA PRO A 68 1.97 3.32 -4.64
C PRO A 68 1.89 2.65 -3.26
N LEU A 69 1.28 3.32 -2.28
CA LEU A 69 1.08 2.77 -0.94
C LEU A 69 0.10 1.58 -0.94
N LEU A 70 -1.01 1.70 -1.68
CA LEU A 70 -1.99 0.60 -1.82
C LEU A 70 -1.42 -0.54 -2.67
N ILE A 71 -0.63 -0.21 -3.69
CA ILE A 71 0.07 -1.23 -4.49
C ILE A 71 1.07 -1.98 -3.61
N PHE A 72 1.86 -1.27 -2.81
CA PHE A 72 2.75 -1.89 -1.83
C PHE A 72 1.97 -2.78 -0.87
N GLU A 73 0.86 -2.28 -0.32
CA GLU A 73 -0.01 -3.01 0.59
C GLU A 73 -0.50 -4.34 0.00
N LEU A 74 -0.96 -4.29 -1.25
CA LEU A 74 -1.40 -5.47 -1.99
C LEU A 74 -0.23 -6.44 -2.23
N VAL A 75 0.91 -5.94 -2.69
CA VAL A 75 2.07 -6.76 -3.08
C VAL A 75 2.61 -7.54 -1.89
N TRP A 76 2.84 -6.88 -0.73
CA TRP A 76 3.39 -7.60 0.42
C TRP A 76 2.41 -8.65 0.96
N LYS A 77 1.09 -8.38 0.92
CA LYS A 77 0.06 -9.35 1.32
C LYS A 77 -0.01 -10.53 0.36
N VAL A 78 0.03 -10.28 -0.94
CA VAL A 78 0.05 -11.35 -1.96
C VAL A 78 1.29 -12.22 -1.78
N ILE A 79 2.46 -11.60 -1.62
CA ILE A 79 3.71 -12.34 -1.34
C ILE A 79 3.54 -13.19 -0.08
N TRP A 80 2.99 -12.62 1.00
CA TRP A 80 2.82 -13.37 2.24
C TRP A 80 1.87 -14.56 2.09
N VAL A 81 0.73 -14.36 1.43
CA VAL A 81 -0.25 -15.42 1.19
C VAL A 81 0.32 -16.54 0.33
N VAL A 82 1.00 -16.19 -0.78
CA VAL A 82 1.53 -17.18 -1.73
C VAL A 82 2.77 -17.89 -1.18
N ALA A 83 3.69 -17.16 -0.56
CA ALA A 83 4.98 -17.72 -0.13
C ALA A 83 4.92 -18.40 1.24
N PHE A 84 4.00 -18.00 2.12
CA PHE A 84 3.94 -18.53 3.49
C PHE A 84 2.59 -19.18 3.79
N ALA A 85 1.48 -18.47 3.62
CA ALA A 85 0.17 -18.99 4.04
C ALA A 85 -0.26 -20.23 3.25
N LEU A 86 -0.05 -20.23 1.93
CA LEU A 86 -0.41 -21.33 1.06
C LEU A 86 0.42 -22.60 1.37
N PRO A 87 1.76 -22.54 1.48
CA PRO A 87 2.55 -23.68 1.97
C PRO A 87 2.16 -24.15 3.39
N MET A 88 1.88 -23.23 4.32
CA MET A 88 1.44 -23.60 5.67
C MET A 88 0.13 -24.36 5.64
N TRP A 89 -0.84 -23.90 4.84
CA TRP A 89 -2.13 -24.57 4.68
C TRP A 89 -2.01 -25.95 4.03
N MET A 90 -1.10 -26.12 3.08
CA MET A 90 -0.85 -27.41 2.41
C MET A 90 -0.02 -28.40 3.24
N GLY A 91 0.69 -27.94 4.27
CA GLY A 91 1.60 -28.75 5.07
C GLY A 91 1.14 -28.87 6.53
N PRO A 92 1.81 -28.17 7.47
CA PRO A 92 1.59 -28.33 8.92
C PRO A 92 0.21 -27.85 9.41
N GLY A 93 -0.54 -27.12 8.58
CA GLY A 93 -1.79 -26.47 8.95
C GLY A 93 -1.58 -25.01 9.37
N LEU A 94 -2.68 -24.26 9.39
CA LEU A 94 -2.69 -22.87 9.86
C LEU A 94 -2.98 -22.87 11.36
N ASP A 95 -2.06 -22.34 12.17
CA ASP A 95 -2.37 -22.02 13.56
C ASP A 95 -3.35 -20.84 13.63
N ALA A 96 -3.86 -20.54 14.83
CA ALA A 96 -4.85 -19.47 15.02
C ALA A 96 -4.33 -18.11 14.51
N TYR A 97 -3.06 -17.81 14.76
CA TYR A 97 -2.44 -16.56 14.33
C TYR A 97 -2.31 -16.47 12.80
N ALA A 98 -1.86 -17.54 12.16
CA ALA A 98 -1.73 -17.63 10.71
C ALA A 98 -3.10 -17.58 10.02
N ALA A 99 -4.14 -18.18 10.62
CA ALA A 99 -5.50 -18.10 10.11
C ALA A 99 -6.07 -16.68 10.17
N GLU A 100 -5.91 -15.98 11.29
CA GLU A 100 -6.31 -14.57 11.44
C GLU A 100 -5.54 -13.66 10.48
N THR A 101 -4.23 -13.86 10.37
CA THR A 101 -3.37 -13.11 9.45
C THR A 101 -3.77 -13.37 7.99
N LEU A 102 -4.03 -14.61 7.62
CA LEU A 102 -4.52 -14.97 6.29
C LEU A 102 -5.87 -14.33 6.00
N PHE A 103 -6.78 -14.29 6.96
CA PHE A 103 -8.06 -13.61 6.80
C PHE A 103 -7.88 -12.10 6.56
N ALA A 104 -7.07 -11.43 7.38
CA ALA A 104 -6.77 -10.01 7.25
C ALA A 104 -6.03 -9.66 5.94
N CYS A 105 -5.08 -10.50 5.54
CA CYS A 105 -4.38 -10.38 4.27
C CYS A 105 -5.33 -10.63 3.10
N GLY A 106 -6.14 -11.69 3.16
CA GLY A 106 -7.12 -12.05 2.13
C GLY A 106 -8.15 -10.96 1.88
N MET A 107 -8.68 -10.33 2.93
CA MET A 107 -9.55 -9.16 2.79
C MET A 107 -8.87 -8.03 2.01
N GLY A 108 -7.61 -7.71 2.34
CA GLY A 108 -6.84 -6.70 1.60
C GLY A 108 -6.61 -7.07 0.14
N VAL A 109 -6.23 -8.33 -0.11
CA VAL A 109 -5.99 -8.87 -1.46
C VAL A 109 -7.24 -8.84 -2.33
N VAL A 110 -8.44 -8.93 -1.75
CA VAL A 110 -9.70 -8.81 -2.51
C VAL A 110 -10.14 -7.35 -2.66
N LEU A 111 -10.13 -6.59 -1.57
CA LEU A 111 -10.68 -5.23 -1.54
C LEU A 111 -9.81 -4.23 -2.29
N VAL A 112 -8.48 -4.32 -2.18
CA VAL A 112 -7.58 -3.34 -2.81
C VAL A 112 -7.66 -3.38 -4.33
N PRO A 113 -7.56 -4.54 -5.01
CA PRO A 113 -7.85 -4.68 -6.43
C PRO A 113 -9.19 -4.12 -6.87
N LEU A 114 -10.24 -4.31 -6.08
CA LEU A 114 -11.57 -3.84 -6.44
C LEU A 114 -11.64 -2.30 -6.49
N VAL A 115 -10.98 -1.64 -5.55
CA VAL A 115 -11.00 -0.18 -5.41
C VAL A 115 -9.97 0.50 -6.32
N LEU A 116 -8.85 -0.16 -6.60
CA LEU A 116 -7.75 0.41 -7.37
C LEU A 116 -8.17 0.85 -8.79
N PRO A 117 -7.75 2.04 -9.23
CA PRO A 117 -7.96 2.50 -10.59
C PRO A 117 -7.02 1.85 -11.58
N TRP A 118 -7.26 0.57 -11.93
CA TRP A 118 -6.44 -0.18 -12.89
C TRP A 118 -6.11 0.58 -14.18
N GLY A 119 -7.10 1.25 -14.78
CA GLY A 119 -6.87 2.08 -15.97
C GLY A 119 -5.88 3.22 -15.74
N TYR A 120 -5.94 3.87 -14.58
CA TYR A 120 -4.99 4.90 -14.19
C TYR A 120 -3.61 4.31 -13.89
N ILE A 121 -3.56 3.16 -13.19
CA ILE A 121 -2.31 2.50 -12.81
C ILE A 121 -1.53 2.09 -14.06
N VAL A 122 -2.19 1.44 -15.01
CA VAL A 122 -1.55 1.02 -16.27
C VAL A 122 -1.06 2.23 -17.05
N ARG A 123 -1.84 3.32 -17.12
CA ARG A 123 -1.43 4.53 -17.85
C ARG A 123 -0.26 5.26 -17.19
N HIS A 124 -0.30 5.41 -15.87
CA HIS A 124 0.58 6.31 -15.13
C HIS A 124 1.83 5.62 -14.55
N TYR A 125 1.74 4.34 -14.16
CA TYR A 125 2.88 3.62 -13.57
C TYR A 125 3.52 2.61 -14.51
N ILE A 126 2.78 2.07 -15.48
CA ILE A 126 3.31 1.06 -16.41
C ILE A 126 3.68 1.68 -17.76
N LYS A 127 2.81 2.51 -18.34
CA LYS A 127 2.99 3.07 -19.69
C LYS A 127 3.65 4.44 -19.71
N ALA A 128 3.69 5.15 -18.59
CA ALA A 128 4.28 6.48 -18.56
C ALA A 128 5.81 6.37 -18.78
N PRO A 129 6.39 7.24 -19.63
CA PRO A 129 7.83 7.29 -19.80
C PRO A 129 8.50 7.59 -18.47
N SER A 130 9.51 6.80 -18.11
CA SER A 130 10.27 6.99 -16.88
C SER A 130 10.95 8.36 -16.89
N THR A 131 10.99 9.02 -15.73
CA THR A 131 11.77 10.26 -15.59
C THR A 131 13.22 9.97 -16.00
N PRO A 132 13.77 10.70 -16.97
CA PRO A 132 15.14 10.45 -17.43
C PRO A 132 16.14 10.59 -16.29
N TRP A 133 17.09 9.66 -16.20
CA TRP A 133 18.21 9.76 -15.24
C TRP A 133 19.25 10.83 -15.63
N GLY A 134 19.16 11.41 -16.83
CA GLY A 134 20.05 12.45 -17.33
C GLY A 134 19.44 13.85 -17.30
N LYS A 135 20.30 14.88 -17.34
CA LYS A 135 19.86 16.30 -17.41
C LYS A 135 18.83 16.46 -18.54
N VAL A 136 17.65 16.98 -18.20
CA VAL A 136 16.76 17.59 -19.18
C VAL A 136 17.60 18.66 -19.85
N GLY A 137 18.06 18.40 -21.07
CA GLY A 137 18.81 19.38 -21.85
C GLY A 137 17.95 20.63 -21.91
N SER A 138 18.42 21.71 -21.30
CA SER A 138 17.93 23.05 -21.54
C SER A 138 18.10 23.34 -23.02
N GLY A 139 17.09 22.98 -23.82
CA GLY A 139 16.97 23.42 -25.21
C GLY A 139 16.96 24.94 -25.23
N PRO A 140 17.59 25.56 -26.24
CA PRO A 140 17.90 26.97 -26.20
C PRO A 140 16.62 27.79 -26.07
N VAL A 141 16.58 28.67 -25.07
CA VAL A 141 15.64 29.78 -25.01
C VAL A 141 15.72 30.49 -26.36
N GLY A 142 14.60 30.51 -27.07
CA GLY A 142 14.51 31.06 -28.42
C GLY A 142 15.18 32.42 -28.49
N SER A 143 16.10 32.54 -29.46
CA SER A 143 16.50 33.81 -30.02
C SER A 143 15.24 34.55 -30.45
N HIS A 144 14.86 35.57 -29.69
CA HIS A 144 14.02 36.63 -30.21
C HIS A 144 14.87 37.46 -31.17
N ALA A 145 14.38 37.53 -32.40
CA ALA A 145 14.86 38.41 -33.44
C ALA A 145 14.84 39.89 -33.01
N ALA A 146 15.91 40.60 -33.32
CA ALA A 146 15.93 41.98 -33.82
C ALA A 146 17.32 42.25 -34.43
#